data_AF-A0A951TI64-F1
#
_entry.id   AF-A0A951TI64-F1
#
_cell.length_a   1.000
_cell.length_b   1.000
_cell.length_c   1.000
_cell.angle_alpha   90.00
_cell.angle_beta   90.00
_cell.angle_gamma   90.00
#
_symmetry.space_group_name_H-M   'P 1'
#
loop_
_entity.id
_entity.type
_entity.pdbx_description
1 polymer ?
#
loop_
_entity_poly.entity_id
_entity_poly.type
_entity_poly.pdbx_seq_one_letter_code
_entity_poly.pdbx_strand_id
1 'polypeptide(L)'
;MDKEEIFKELITEMASDGDISPSEYKILVAKGKDLGLSQKAIDLLIQLELSTQKPALENQVEARLTFVDDKQSNEVYTFKSAITRGGSILTPDTIIIDGTTVTYKRRNKYLINTDSVSVAISKISSIKIDTSLWGTDIIIDTFGSGKIIGKNFTKSDAYEIQRLIKERQ
;
A
#
# COMPACT_ATOMS: atom_id res chain seq x y z
N MET A 1 -14.94 8.06 -4.81
CA MET A 1 -14.24 7.22 -5.80
C MET A 1 -15.11 6.02 -6.05
N ASP A 2 -15.45 5.75 -7.31
CA ASP A 2 -16.37 4.68 -7.67
C ASP A 2 -15.71 3.30 -7.53
N LYS A 3 -16.48 2.27 -7.18
CA LYS A 3 -15.93 0.92 -6.94
C LYS A 3 -15.36 0.29 -8.22
N GLU A 4 -15.88 0.67 -9.39
CA GLU A 4 -15.37 0.22 -10.68
C GLU A 4 -14.06 0.92 -11.03
N GLU A 5 -13.93 2.21 -10.71
CA GLU A 5 -12.72 3.01 -10.89
C GLU A 5 -11.55 2.47 -10.03
N ILE A 6 -11.81 2.18 -8.75
CA ILE A 6 -10.83 1.53 -7.85
C ILE A 6 -10.41 0.17 -8.40
N PHE A 7 -11.34 -0.59 -8.98
CA PHE A 7 -11.02 -1.91 -9.53
C PHE A 7 -10.24 -1.83 -10.84
N LYS A 8 -10.45 -0.80 -11.66
CA LYS A 8 -9.65 -0.55 -12.87
C LYS A 8 -8.20 -0.22 -12.53
N GLU A 9 -7.98 0.68 -11.56
CA GLU A 9 -6.62 1.00 -11.09
C GLU A 9 -5.88 -0.25 -10.60
N LEU A 10 -6.59 -1.13 -9.89
CA LEU A 10 -6.04 -2.41 -9.45
C LEU A 10 -5.61 -3.29 -10.64
N ILE A 11 -6.45 -3.39 -11.67
CA ILE A 11 -6.12 -4.17 -12.87
C ILE A 11 -4.88 -3.60 -13.54
N THR A 12 -4.78 -2.27 -13.69
CA THR A 12 -3.61 -1.61 -14.27
C THR A 12 -2.33 -1.86 -13.47
N GLU A 13 -2.39 -1.83 -12.14
CA GLU A 13 -1.22 -2.11 -11.29
C GLU A 13 -0.76 -3.57 -11.42
N MET A 14 -1.70 -4.50 -11.54
CA MET A 14 -1.41 -5.94 -11.61
C MET A 14 -1.05 -6.43 -13.01
N ALA A 15 -1.57 -5.80 -14.07
CA ALA A 15 -1.31 -6.13 -15.48
C ALA A 15 -0.21 -5.24 -16.09
N SER A 16 0.80 -4.86 -15.29
CA SER A 16 1.83 -3.92 -15.73
C SER A 16 2.67 -4.41 -16.93
N ASP A 17 2.67 -5.71 -17.21
CA ASP A 17 3.31 -6.36 -18.36
C ASP A 17 2.36 -6.62 -19.54
N GLY A 18 1.10 -6.16 -19.46
CA GLY A 18 0.08 -6.31 -20.50
C GLY A 18 -0.67 -7.64 -20.47
N ASP A 19 -0.40 -8.51 -19.49
CA ASP A 19 -1.10 -9.78 -19.28
C ASP A 19 -1.46 -9.96 -17.79
N ILE A 20 -2.32 -10.94 -17.50
CA ILE A 20 -2.66 -11.32 -16.12
C ILE A 20 -2.38 -12.80 -15.93
N SER A 21 -1.45 -13.13 -15.04
CA SER A 21 -1.20 -14.51 -14.67
C SER A 21 -2.39 -15.14 -13.93
N PRO A 22 -2.51 -16.49 -13.90
CA PRO A 22 -3.58 -17.16 -13.17
C PRO A 22 -3.62 -16.83 -11.66
N SER A 23 -2.47 -16.47 -11.08
CA SER A 23 -2.37 -16.05 -9.68
C SER A 23 -2.91 -14.63 -9.49
N GLU A 24 -2.57 -13.71 -10.38
CA GLU A 24 -3.06 -12.33 -10.38
C GLU A 24 -4.57 -12.29 -10.64
N TYR A 25 -5.07 -13.10 -11.57
CA TYR A 25 -6.52 -13.23 -11.81
C TYR A 25 -7.28 -13.65 -10.56
N LYS A 26 -6.77 -14.63 -9.80
CA LYS A 26 -7.38 -15.05 -8.52
C LYS A 26 -7.41 -13.92 -7.50
N ILE A 27 -6.35 -13.12 -7.44
CA ILE A 27 -6.28 -11.95 -6.55
C ILE A 27 -7.34 -10.93 -7.01
N LEU A 28 -7.38 -10.56 -8.29
CA LEU A 28 -8.37 -9.65 -8.85
C LEU A 28 -9.81 -10.10 -8.57
N VAL A 29 -10.11 -11.39 -8.70
CA VAL A 29 -11.44 -11.94 -8.37
C VAL A 29 -11.77 -11.81 -6.88
N ALA A 30 -10.86 -12.17 -5.99
CA ALA A 30 -11.08 -12.04 -4.55
C ALA A 30 -11.32 -10.56 -4.17
N LYS A 31 -10.50 -9.68 -4.75
CA LYS A 31 -10.53 -8.25 -4.51
C LYS A 31 -11.76 -7.55 -5.09
N GLY A 32 -12.19 -7.91 -6.29
CA GLY A 32 -13.42 -7.39 -6.88
C GLY A 32 -14.66 -7.77 -6.07
N LYS A 33 -14.67 -8.97 -5.47
CA LYS A 33 -15.73 -9.39 -4.54
C LYS A 33 -15.72 -8.58 -3.25
N ASP A 34 -14.55 -8.29 -2.69
CA ASP A 34 -14.41 -7.39 -1.53
C ASP A 34 -14.94 -5.97 -1.81
N LEU A 35 -14.83 -5.50 -3.06
CA LEU A 35 -15.39 -4.24 -3.55
C LEU A 35 -16.91 -4.29 -3.80
N GLY A 36 -17.54 -5.46 -3.67
CA GLY A 36 -18.96 -5.65 -3.96
C GLY A 36 -19.29 -5.71 -5.46
N LEU A 37 -18.33 -6.08 -6.30
CA LEU A 37 -18.55 -6.36 -7.72
C LEU A 37 -19.02 -7.80 -7.93
N SER A 38 -19.89 -8.00 -8.91
CA SER A 38 -20.30 -9.34 -9.32
C SER A 38 -19.18 -10.03 -10.11
N GLN A 39 -19.15 -11.37 -10.11
CA GLN A 39 -18.17 -12.13 -10.90
C GLN A 39 -18.17 -11.69 -12.37
N LYS A 40 -19.36 -11.50 -12.96
CA LYS A 40 -19.51 -11.03 -14.35
C LYS A 40 -18.93 -9.64 -14.57
N ALA A 41 -19.12 -8.71 -13.63
CA ALA A 41 -18.56 -7.37 -13.72
C ALA A 41 -17.02 -7.39 -13.61
N ILE A 42 -16.48 -8.23 -12.73
CA ILE A 42 -15.05 -8.43 -12.58
C ILE A 42 -14.44 -8.94 -13.89
N ASP A 43 -15.00 -10.00 -14.45
CA ASP A 43 -14.49 -10.61 -15.68
C ASP A 43 -14.55 -9.62 -16.84
N LEU A 44 -15.63 -8.84 -16.95
CA LEU A 44 -15.79 -7.82 -17.99
C LEU A 44 -14.77 -6.68 -17.85
N LEU A 45 -14.54 -6.19 -16.63
CA LEU A 45 -13.59 -5.10 -16.38
C LEU A 45 -12.15 -5.55 -16.66
N ILE A 46 -11.78 -6.77 -16.26
CA ILE A 46 -10.47 -7.36 -16.58
C ILE A 46 -10.29 -7.48 -18.10
N GLN A 47 -11.28 -8.04 -18.79
CA GLN A 47 -11.22 -8.19 -20.26
C GLN A 47 -11.13 -6.84 -20.97
N LEU A 48 -11.91 -5.86 -20.53
CA LEU A 48 -11.90 -4.52 -21.12
C LEU A 48 -10.52 -3.89 -20.97
N GLU A 49 -9.95 -3.91 -19.77
CA GLU A 49 -8.66 -3.28 -19.48
C GLU A 49 -7.49 -3.98 -20.18
N LEU A 50 -7.49 -5.31 -20.26
CA LEU A 50 -6.49 -6.05 -21.05
C LEU A 50 -6.63 -5.80 -22.56
N SER A 51 -7.85 -5.59 -23.04
CA SER A 51 -8.09 -5.29 -24.46
C SER A 51 -7.66 -3.87 -24.85
N THR A 52 -7.73 -2.91 -23.92
CA THR A 52 -7.28 -1.53 -24.12
C THR A 52 -5.76 -1.38 -24.02
N GLN A 53 -5.05 -2.35 -23.43
CA GLN A 53 -3.58 -2.38 -23.31
C GLN A 53 -2.85 -2.83 -24.59
N LYS A 54 -3.56 -3.29 -25.64
CA LYS A 54 -2.98 -3.55 -26.96
C LYS A 54 -2.83 -2.21 -27.72
N PRO A 55 -1.63 -1.83 -28.21
CA PRO A 55 -1.25 -0.43 -28.27
C PRO A 55 -1.94 0.31 -29.42
N ALA A 56 -2.66 1.37 -29.08
CA ALA A 56 -2.72 2.56 -29.91
C ALA A 56 -1.62 3.52 -29.43
N LEU A 57 -0.79 3.93 -30.40
CA LEU A 57 0.38 4.77 -30.27
C LEU A 57 0.02 6.20 -29.78
N GLU A 58 0.93 6.79 -28.98
CA GLU A 58 1.18 8.23 -28.75
C GLU A 58 0.30 9.09 -27.80
N ASN A 59 0.89 9.47 -26.65
CA ASN A 59 1.28 10.85 -26.22
C ASN A 59 1.20 11.00 -24.68
N GLN A 60 2.34 10.95 -23.98
CA GLN A 60 3.20 12.06 -23.53
C GLN A 60 2.73 12.86 -22.29
N VAL A 61 3.46 12.60 -21.18
CA VAL A 61 4.19 13.57 -20.32
C VAL A 61 3.40 14.47 -19.32
N GLU A 62 3.90 14.39 -18.06
CA GLU A 62 3.88 15.38 -16.95
C GLU A 62 2.57 15.63 -16.16
N ALA A 63 2.59 15.94 -14.85
CA ALA A 63 3.65 16.49 -14.01
C ALA A 63 3.51 16.10 -12.53
N ARG A 64 4.67 15.95 -11.88
CA ARG A 64 4.88 16.07 -10.43
C ARG A 64 4.47 17.46 -9.94
N LEU A 65 3.84 17.55 -8.78
CA LEU A 65 3.76 18.78 -7.99
C LEU A 65 4.52 18.61 -6.68
N THR A 66 5.77 19.07 -6.68
CA THR A 66 6.53 19.41 -5.47
C THR A 66 6.24 20.87 -5.14
N PHE A 67 5.61 21.13 -4.00
CA PHE A 67 5.58 22.47 -3.40
C PHE A 67 6.61 22.51 -2.28
N VAL A 68 7.54 23.44 -2.40
CA VAL A 68 8.52 23.81 -1.38
C VAL A 68 8.03 25.12 -0.76
N ASP A 69 7.92 25.17 0.56
CA ASP A 69 8.12 26.42 1.32
C ASP A 69 8.79 26.08 2.67
N ASP A 70 9.68 26.98 3.08
CA ASP A 70 10.83 26.76 3.95
C ASP A 70 10.47 26.70 5.45
N LYS A 71 10.87 25.61 6.12
CA LYS A 71 11.36 25.56 7.52
C LYS A 71 11.65 24.12 7.94
N GLN A 72 12.93 23.74 7.92
CA GLN A 72 13.48 22.49 8.44
C GLN A 72 12.67 21.25 7.99
N SER A 73 12.89 20.81 6.75
CA SER A 73 12.20 19.68 6.15
C SER A 73 12.46 18.40 6.95
N ASN A 74 11.60 18.11 7.92
CA ASN A 74 11.46 16.77 8.46
C ASN A 74 10.93 15.91 7.32
N GLU A 75 11.83 15.25 6.59
CA GLU A 75 11.49 14.36 5.49
C GLU A 75 10.44 13.34 5.98
N VAL A 76 9.25 13.40 5.39
CA VAL A 76 8.15 12.49 5.71
C VAL A 76 8.13 11.38 4.69
N TYR A 77 8.36 10.15 5.15
CA TYR A 77 8.31 8.95 4.33
C TYR A 77 6.99 8.23 4.56
N THR A 78 6.30 7.84 3.47
CA THR A 78 5.04 7.10 3.52
C THR A 78 5.16 5.80 2.77
N PHE A 79 4.85 4.70 3.45
CA PHE A 79 4.85 3.35 2.91
C PHE A 79 3.45 2.75 3.03
N LYS A 80 3.01 2.04 2.00
CA LYS A 80 1.71 1.35 1.98
C LYS A 80 1.91 -0.14 1.75
N SER A 81 1.03 -0.96 2.35
CA SER A 81 1.00 -2.39 2.07
C SER A 81 0.79 -2.64 0.57
N ALA A 82 1.57 -3.54 -0.01
CA ALA A 82 1.48 -3.88 -1.42
C ALA A 82 0.28 -4.77 -1.68
N ILE A 83 -0.57 -4.36 -2.61
CA ILE A 83 -1.80 -5.10 -2.94
C ILE A 83 -1.47 -6.47 -3.53
N THR A 84 -0.45 -6.53 -4.38
CA THR A 84 0.11 -7.77 -4.97
C THR A 84 0.64 -8.75 -3.91
N ARG A 85 0.89 -8.28 -2.69
CA ARG A 85 1.37 -9.05 -1.54
C ARG A 85 0.27 -9.30 -0.49
N GLY A 86 -1.00 -9.29 -0.90
CA GLY A 86 -2.12 -9.51 0.02
C GLY A 86 -2.53 -8.27 0.81
N GLY A 87 -1.94 -7.11 0.54
CA GLY A 87 -2.39 -5.82 1.05
C GLY A 87 -3.86 -5.54 0.72
N SER A 88 -4.53 -4.76 1.56
CA SER A 88 -5.91 -4.36 1.30
C SER A 88 -5.94 -3.19 0.30
N ILE A 89 -6.82 -3.26 -0.68
CA ILE A 89 -6.96 -2.20 -1.71
C ILE A 89 -7.59 -0.96 -1.10
N LEU A 90 -8.71 -1.16 -0.39
CA LEU A 90 -9.48 -0.07 0.16
C LEU A 90 -8.92 0.41 1.50
N THR A 91 -8.35 -0.53 2.26
CA THR A 91 -7.87 -0.31 3.62
C THR A 91 -6.41 -0.70 3.79
N PRO A 92 -5.49 -0.20 2.93
CA PRO A 92 -4.09 -0.56 3.02
C PRO A 92 -3.52 -0.16 4.37
N ASP A 93 -2.67 -1.01 4.92
CA ASP A 93 -1.86 -0.65 6.09
C ASP A 93 -0.84 0.41 5.62
N THR A 94 -0.76 1.53 6.32
CA THR A 94 0.13 2.64 5.98
C THR A 94 1.04 2.95 7.15
N ILE A 95 2.35 3.06 6.89
CA ILE A 95 3.34 3.52 7.85
C ILE A 95 3.91 4.85 7.36
N ILE A 96 3.87 5.85 8.23
CA ILE A 96 4.37 7.19 8.00
C ILE A 96 5.48 7.45 9.01
N ILE A 97 6.65 7.85 8.53
CA ILE A 97 7.82 8.15 9.36
C ILE A 97 8.16 9.61 9.13
N ASP A 98 8.16 10.40 10.20
CA ASP A 98 8.70 11.76 10.19
C ASP A 98 10.02 11.82 10.99
N GLY A 99 10.53 13.02 11.26
CA GLY A 99 11.79 13.21 11.97
C GLY A 99 11.86 12.59 13.37
N THR A 100 10.73 12.38 14.04
CA THR A 100 10.70 11.93 15.45
C THR A 100 9.66 10.86 15.75
N THR A 101 8.75 10.57 14.83
CA THR A 101 7.55 9.77 15.07
C THR A 101 7.37 8.75 13.97
N VAL A 102 6.90 7.56 14.35
CA VAL A 102 6.35 6.55 13.46
C VAL A 102 4.86 6.47 13.70
N THR A 103 4.09 6.61 12.63
CA THR A 103 2.63 6.57 12.67
C THR A 103 2.13 5.45 11.77
N TYR A 104 1.36 4.54 12.35
CA TYR A 104 0.57 3.55 11.61
C TYR A 104 -0.83 4.10 11.38
N LYS A 105 -1.37 3.90 10.18
CA LYS A 105 -2.74 4.25 9.79
C LYS A 105 -3.37 3.15 8.98
N ARG A 106 -4.66 2.90 9.22
CA ARG A 106 -5.49 2.03 8.38
C ARG A 106 -6.94 2.47 8.41
N ARG A 107 -7.59 2.53 7.25
CA ARG A 107 -9.04 2.73 7.18
C ARG A 107 -9.79 1.53 7.76
N ASN A 108 -10.87 1.78 8.49
CA ASN A 108 -11.75 0.72 8.98
C ASN A 108 -12.45 0.01 7.81
N LYS A 109 -12.95 -1.22 8.03
CA LYS A 109 -13.58 -2.03 6.97
C LYS A 109 -14.74 -1.33 6.26
N TYR A 110 -15.45 -0.44 6.96
CA TYR A 110 -16.58 0.32 6.44
C TYR A 110 -16.18 1.62 5.72
N LEU A 111 -14.88 1.96 5.70
CA LEU A 111 -14.30 3.17 5.10
C LEU A 111 -14.80 4.50 5.68
N ILE A 112 -15.50 4.46 6.82
CA ILE A 112 -16.06 5.65 7.48
C ILE A 112 -15.03 6.29 8.43
N ASN A 113 -14.12 5.50 8.99
CA ASN A 113 -13.15 5.95 9.97
C ASN A 113 -11.74 5.41 9.69
N THR A 114 -10.71 6.02 10.28
CA THR A 114 -9.31 5.60 10.17
C THR A 114 -8.74 5.35 11.55
N ASP A 115 -8.26 4.13 11.78
CA ASP A 115 -7.49 3.79 12.96
C ASP A 115 -6.06 4.32 12.78
N SER A 116 -5.54 5.03 13.78
CA SER A 116 -4.20 5.62 13.75
C SER A 116 -3.50 5.43 15.08
N VAL A 117 -2.23 5.06 15.04
CA VAL A 117 -1.38 4.93 16.24
C VAL A 117 -0.04 5.59 15.93
N SER A 118 0.37 6.54 16.77
CA SER A 118 1.62 7.28 16.63
C SER A 118 2.52 7.03 17.83
N VAL A 119 3.79 6.76 17.57
CA VAL A 119 4.79 6.47 18.60
C VAL A 119 6.07 7.24 18.27
N ALA A 120 6.63 7.91 19.29
CA ALA A 120 7.94 8.54 19.17
C ALA A 120 9.02 7.49 18.93
N ILE A 121 9.93 7.75 17.99
CA ILE A 121 11.04 6.84 17.61
C ILE A 121 11.91 6.50 18.84
N SER A 122 12.11 7.47 19.74
CA SER A 122 12.81 7.28 21.01
C SER A 122 12.16 6.29 21.97
N LYS A 123 10.88 5.93 21.77
CA LYS A 123 10.16 4.92 22.54
C LYS A 123 10.10 3.56 21.86
N ILE A 124 10.67 3.39 20.67
CA ILE A 124 10.73 2.11 19.98
C ILE A 124 11.82 1.25 20.63
N SER A 125 11.46 0.05 21.06
CA SER A 125 12.37 -0.88 21.72
C SER A 125 12.97 -1.90 20.75
N SER A 126 12.19 -2.34 19.75
CA SER A 126 12.71 -3.21 18.70
C SER A 126 11.85 -3.16 17.44
N ILE A 127 12.46 -3.53 16.30
CA ILE A 127 11.79 -3.63 15.01
C ILE A 127 12.10 -5.01 14.44
N LYS A 128 11.06 -5.80 14.17
CA LYS A 128 11.15 -7.13 13.58
C LYS A 128 10.54 -7.11 12.19
N ILE A 129 11.19 -7.80 11.27
CA ILE A 129 10.72 -8.02 9.90
C ILE A 129 10.42 -9.49 9.77
N ASP A 130 9.17 -9.82 9.48
CA ASP A 130 8.71 -11.19 9.24
C ASP A 130 8.37 -11.33 7.76
N THR A 131 9.25 -12.01 7.02
CA THR A 131 9.09 -12.20 5.57
C THR A 131 8.41 -13.53 5.29
N SER A 132 7.28 -13.47 4.61
CA SER A 132 6.57 -14.64 4.08
C SER A 132 6.60 -14.65 2.55
N LEU A 133 6.12 -15.76 1.95
CA LEU A 133 5.97 -15.89 0.50
C LEU A 133 5.01 -14.83 -0.08
N TRP A 134 4.02 -14.44 0.73
CA TRP A 134 2.92 -13.56 0.31
C TRP A 134 3.17 -12.10 0.64
N GLY A 135 4.15 -11.73 1.46
CA GLY A 135 4.39 -10.35 1.86
C GLY A 135 5.33 -10.26 3.06
N THR A 136 5.73 -9.04 3.41
CA THR A 136 6.58 -8.78 4.57
C THR A 136 5.82 -7.98 5.61
N ASP A 137 5.73 -8.52 6.82
CA ASP A 137 5.13 -7.83 7.95
C ASP A 137 6.23 -7.13 8.76
N ILE A 138 5.94 -5.92 9.23
CA ILE A 138 6.80 -5.16 10.11
C ILE A 138 6.15 -5.00 11.48
N ILE A 139 6.89 -5.39 12.50
CA ILE A 139 6.45 -5.41 13.89
C ILE A 139 7.36 -4.47 14.68
N ILE A 140 6.78 -3.38 15.19
CA ILE A 140 7.50 -2.37 15.96
C ILE A 140 7.03 -2.46 17.41
N ASP A 141 7.90 -2.96 18.27
CA ASP A 141 7.68 -3.05 19.72
C ASP A 141 8.09 -1.73 20.39
N THR A 142 7.34 -1.28 21.39
CA THR A 142 7.58 0.00 22.08
C THR A 142 7.78 -0.21 23.57
N PHE A 143 8.48 0.72 24.24
CA PHE A 143 8.61 0.70 25.69
C PHE A 143 7.28 1.10 26.36
N GLY A 144 6.67 0.14 27.07
CA GLY A 144 5.57 0.36 28.00
C GLY A 144 4.15 0.38 27.45
N SER A 145 3.93 0.47 26.13
CA SER A 145 2.59 0.84 25.62
C SER A 145 2.12 0.20 24.30
N GLY A 146 2.77 -0.85 23.81
CA GLY A 146 2.16 -1.73 22.80
C GLY A 146 3.05 -2.05 21.60
N LYS A 147 2.39 -2.43 20.50
CA LYS A 147 3.03 -2.89 19.28
C LYS A 147 2.29 -2.30 18.08
N ILE A 148 3.04 -1.78 17.12
CA ILE A 148 2.55 -1.47 15.77
C ILE A 148 2.83 -2.68 14.89
N ILE A 149 1.82 -3.14 14.14
CA ILE A 149 1.96 -4.22 13.15
C ILE A 149 1.47 -3.68 11.82
N GLY A 150 2.40 -3.50 10.88
CA GLY A 150 2.07 -3.23 9.48
C GLY A 150 2.19 -4.52 8.68
N LYS A 151 1.15 -4.87 7.92
CA LYS A 151 1.12 -6.14 7.17
C LYS A 151 1.31 -5.96 5.68
N ASN A 152 1.82 -7.02 5.04
CA ASN A 152 1.82 -7.18 3.59
C ASN A 152 2.58 -6.07 2.82
N PHE A 153 3.69 -5.59 3.36
CA PHE A 153 4.59 -4.67 2.65
C PHE A 153 5.46 -5.42 1.64
N THR A 154 6.04 -4.70 0.68
CA THR A 154 7.16 -5.26 -0.09
C THR A 154 8.35 -5.48 0.84
N LYS A 155 9.22 -6.42 0.47
CA LYS A 155 10.45 -6.66 1.23
C LYS A 155 11.29 -5.39 1.32
N SER A 156 11.45 -4.69 0.20
CA SER A 156 12.22 -3.43 0.12
C SER A 156 11.65 -2.36 1.05
N ASP A 157 10.33 -2.14 1.04
CA ASP A 157 9.69 -1.14 1.92
C ASP A 157 9.88 -1.49 3.39
N ALA A 158 9.73 -2.76 3.77
CA ALA A 158 9.91 -3.17 5.16
C ALA A 158 11.33 -2.92 5.68
N TYR A 159 12.35 -3.18 4.85
CA TYR A 159 13.75 -2.86 5.20
C TYR A 159 14.00 -1.35 5.23
N GLU A 160 13.41 -0.60 4.31
CA GLU A 160 13.57 0.85 4.28
C GLU A 160 12.93 1.52 5.50
N ILE A 161 11.73 1.08 5.91
CA ILE A 161 11.10 1.52 7.16
C ILE A 161 12.03 1.23 8.34
N GLN A 162 12.57 0.00 8.43
CA GLN A 162 13.48 -0.34 9.52
C GLN A 162 14.72 0.55 9.54
N ARG A 163 15.32 0.81 8.37
CA ARG A 163 16.50 1.68 8.21
C ARG A 163 16.19 3.10 8.71
N LEU A 164 15.11 3.68 8.22
CA LEU A 164 14.69 5.05 8.55
C LEU A 164 14.41 5.24 10.04
N ILE A 165 13.83 4.24 10.71
CA ILE A 165 13.60 4.32 12.15
C ILE A 165 14.92 4.24 12.91
N LYS A 166 15.80 3.29 12.56
CA LYS A 166 17.10 3.10 13.25
C LYS A 166 18.03 4.30 13.11
N GLU A 167 18.03 4.97 11.97
CA GLU A 167 18.84 6.18 11.75
C GLU A 167 18.40 7.38 12.60
N ARG A 168 17.18 7.33 13.14
CA ARG A 168 16.56 8.40 13.94
C ARG A 168 16.43 8.05 15.43
N GLN A 169 17.00 6.91 15.86
CA GLN A 169 17.10 6.51 17.28
C GLN A 169 18.38 7.06 17.90
#